data_AF-A0A2N3CWS5-F1
#
_entry.id   AF-A0A2N3CWS5-F1
#
_cell.length_a   1.000
_cell.length_b   1.000
_cell.length_c   1.000
_cell.angle_alpha   90.00
_cell.angle_beta   90.00
_cell.angle_gamma   90.00
#
_symmetry.space_group_name_H-M   'P 1'
#
loop_
_entity.id
_entity.type
_entity.pdbx_description
1 polymer ?
#
loop_
_entity_poly.entity_id
_entity_poly.type
_entity_poly.pdbx_seq_one_letter_code
_entity_poly.pdbx_strand_id
1 'polypeptide(L)'
;MIYLDYQATTPLAPEALDAMLPWLKDGFANPHSAHAAGRRAKAAVEVARDTVAALMPPGGMVDFTSGATEALNWAIKGIGPGDIVTIATEHAAVLDTVGALRA
;
A
#
# COMPACT_ATOMS: atom_id res chain seq x y z
N MET A 1 6.96 30.02 -4.58
CA MET A 1 5.95 29.22 -5.30
C MET A 1 4.91 28.78 -4.28
N ILE A 2 3.62 28.88 -4.59
CA ILE A 2 2.54 28.36 -3.74
C ILE A 2 2.08 27.05 -4.38
N TYR A 3 2.16 25.93 -3.65
CA TYR A 3 1.75 24.62 -4.14
C TYR A 3 0.27 24.38 -3.82
N LEU A 4 -0.54 24.12 -4.84
CA LEU A 4 -2.00 23.94 -4.72
C LEU A 4 -2.48 22.64 -5.41
N ASP A 5 -1.60 21.66 -5.60
CA ASP A 5 -1.88 20.42 -6.34
C ASP A 5 -1.85 19.17 -5.42
N TYR A 6 -2.44 19.28 -4.23
CA TYR A 6 -2.44 18.22 -3.21
C TYR A 6 -3.23 16.96 -3.60
N GLN A 7 -4.01 17.01 -4.69
CA GLN A 7 -4.68 15.84 -5.26
C GLN A 7 -3.72 14.97 -6.08
N ALA A 8 -2.65 15.53 -6.63
CA ALA A 8 -1.64 14.78 -7.36
C ALA A 8 -0.64 14.09 -6.43
N THR A 9 -0.15 14.80 -5.42
CA THR A 9 0.69 14.24 -4.35
C THR A 9 0.74 15.18 -3.15
N THR A 10 1.31 14.70 -2.04
CA THR A 10 1.50 15.49 -0.82
C THR A 10 2.98 15.52 -0.45
N PRO A 11 3.46 16.61 0.18
CA PRO A 11 4.78 16.59 0.79
C PRO A 11 4.81 15.53 1.89
N LEU A 12 5.93 14.81 2.01
CA LEU A 12 6.11 13.84 3.08
C LEU A 12 6.03 14.56 4.43
N ALA A 13 5.13 14.10 5.31
CA ALA A 13 5.03 14.62 6.67
C ALA A 13 6.37 14.41 7.41
N PRO A 14 6.89 15.39 8.15
CA PRO A 14 8.15 15.25 8.89
C PRO A 14 8.18 14.02 9.80
N GLU A 15 7.07 13.71 10.46
CA GLU A 15 6.93 12.57 11.36
C GLU A 15 7.02 11.23 10.61
N ALA A 16 6.53 11.18 9.38
CA ALA A 16 6.67 10.00 8.53
C ALA A 16 8.12 9.82 8.06
N LEU A 17 8.80 10.91 7.70
CA LEU A 17 10.22 10.89 7.36
C LEU A 17 11.06 10.36 8.54
N ASP A 18 10.82 10.89 9.75
CA ASP A 18 11.53 10.47 10.96
C ASP A 18 11.31 8.99 11.29
N ALA A 19 10.10 8.47 11.07
CA ALA A 19 9.79 7.05 11.24
C ALA A 19 10.50 6.17 10.20
N MET A 20 10.69 6.66 8.97
CA MET A 20 11.35 5.92 7.88
C MET A 20 12.87 5.88 8.02
N LEU A 21 13.50 6.98 8.45
CA LEU A 21 14.96 7.15 8.44
C LEU A 21 15.76 6.02 9.13
N PRO A 22 15.35 5.49 10.30
CA PRO A 22 16.06 4.37 10.94
C PRO A 22 16.13 3.12 10.06
N TRP A 23 15.08 2.84 9.28
CA TRP A 23 15.00 1.67 8.40
C TRP A 23 15.76 1.84 7.09
N LEU A 24 15.90 3.09 6.64
CA LEU A 24 16.70 3.44 5.47
C LEU A 24 18.22 3.42 5.73
N LYS A 25 18.63 3.62 6.98
CA LYS A 25 20.06 3.68 7.37
C LYS A 25 20.56 2.37 7.95
N ASP A 26 20.01 1.97 9.09
CA ASP A 26 20.58 0.91 9.94
C ASP A 26 19.67 -0.32 10.05
N GLY A 27 18.36 -0.15 9.83
CA GLY A 27 17.34 -1.20 9.94
C GLY A 27 17.17 -2.10 8.72
N PHE A 28 18.25 -2.51 8.07
CA PHE A 28 18.23 -3.24 6.78
C PHE A 28 17.97 -4.77 6.91
N ALA A 29 17.75 -5.28 8.12
CA ALA A 29 17.63 -6.72 8.35
C ALA A 29 16.36 -7.31 7.70
N ASN A 30 16.49 -8.52 7.13
CA ASN A 30 15.37 -9.25 6.55
C ASN A 30 14.35 -9.63 7.65
N PRO A 31 13.06 -9.25 7.54
CA PRO A 31 12.02 -9.57 8.53
C PRO A 31 11.71 -11.09 8.63
N HIS A 32 12.14 -11.90 7.66
CA HIS A 32 12.01 -13.36 7.73
C HIS A 32 13.14 -14.04 8.52
N SER A 33 14.19 -13.31 8.89
CA SER A 33 15.30 -13.87 9.66
C SER A 33 14.92 -14.11 11.12
N ALA A 34 15.29 -15.28 11.65
CA ALA A 34 14.98 -15.66 13.03
C ALA A 34 15.81 -14.90 14.10
N HIS A 35 16.91 -14.23 13.74
CA HIS A 35 17.76 -13.51 14.68
C HIS A 35 17.14 -12.19 15.18
N ALA A 36 17.73 -11.59 16.22
CA ALA A 36 17.19 -10.40 16.89
C ALA A 36 16.87 -9.24 15.92
N ALA A 37 17.79 -8.93 14.99
CA ALA A 37 17.57 -7.86 14.01
C ALA A 37 16.40 -8.15 13.04
N GLY A 38 16.21 -9.41 12.60
CA GLY A 38 15.08 -9.78 11.74
C GLY A 38 13.75 -9.72 12.48
N ARG A 39 13.71 -10.19 13.73
CA ARG A 39 12.52 -10.05 14.60
C ARG A 39 12.16 -8.59 14.84
N ARG A 40 13.16 -7.70 14.99
CA ARG A 40 12.94 -6.25 15.11
C ARG A 40 12.33 -5.66 13.84
N ALA A 41 12.82 -6.03 12.66
CA ALA A 41 12.24 -5.58 11.39
C ALA A 41 10.81 -6.09 11.20
N LYS A 42 10.55 -7.38 11.51
CA LYS A 42 9.20 -7.94 11.47
C LYS A 42 8.24 -7.19 12.40
N ALA A 43 8.64 -6.95 13.64
CA ALA A 43 7.81 -6.23 14.61
C ALA A 43 7.43 -4.82 14.12
N ALA A 44 8.33 -4.12 13.41
CA ALA A 44 8.04 -2.81 12.85
C ALA A 44 6.98 -2.86 11.74
N VAL A 45 7.03 -3.88 10.88
CA VAL A 45 6.00 -4.10 9.85
C VAL A 45 4.65 -4.40 10.48
N GLU A 46 4.60 -5.24 11.52
CA GLU A 46 3.33 -5.55 12.21
C GLU A 46 2.75 -4.33 12.93
N VAL A 47 3.58 -3.53 13.61
CA VAL A 47 3.12 -2.26 14.22
C VAL A 47 2.56 -1.31 13.15
N ALA A 48 3.20 -1.21 11.99
CA ALA A 48 2.69 -0.41 10.88
C ALA A 48 1.36 -0.96 10.34
N ARG A 49 1.23 -2.29 10.24
CA ARG A 49 -0.01 -2.96 9.80
C ARG A 49 -1.16 -2.65 10.75
N ASP A 50 -0.94 -2.79 12.06
CA ASP A 50 -1.95 -2.52 13.08
C ASP A 50 -2.37 -1.04 13.05
N THR A 51 -1.41 -0.13 12.87
CA THR A 51 -1.68 1.32 12.76
C THR A 51 -2.56 1.64 11.54
N VAL A 52 -2.28 1.03 10.39
CA VAL A 52 -3.11 1.22 9.17
C VAL A 52 -4.47 0.55 9.35
N ALA A 53 -4.52 -0.65 9.91
CA ALA A 53 -5.77 -1.39 10.14
C ALA A 53 -6.75 -0.63 11.06
N ALA A 54 -6.23 0.11 12.05
CA ALA A 54 -7.03 0.94 12.94
C ALA A 54 -7.77 2.10 12.21
N LEU A 55 -7.34 2.47 11.01
CA LEU A 55 -8.00 3.48 10.17
C LEU A 55 -9.11 2.89 9.27
N MET A 56 -9.20 1.56 9.19
CA MET A 56 -10.09 0.84 8.28
C MET A 56 -11.35 0.33 8.98
N PRO A 57 -12.42 -0.02 8.23
CA PRO A 57 -13.58 -0.69 8.80
C PRO A 57 -13.22 -2.01 9.52
N PRO A 58 -13.96 -2.38 10.58
CA PRO A 58 -13.69 -3.60 11.33
C PRO A 58 -13.94 -4.86 10.48
N GLY A 59 -13.18 -5.92 10.76
CA GLY A 59 -13.36 -7.25 10.14
C GLY A 59 -12.58 -7.48 8.84
N GLY A 60 -11.71 -6.54 8.44
CA GLY A 60 -10.80 -6.68 7.31
C GLY A 60 -9.40 -7.16 7.69
N MET A 61 -8.60 -7.47 6.66
CA MET A 61 -7.14 -7.66 6.76
C MET A 61 -6.45 -6.54 5.99
N VAL A 62 -5.27 -6.13 6.46
CA VAL A 62 -4.42 -5.16 5.76
C VAL A 62 -3.23 -5.89 5.17
N ASP A 63 -3.02 -5.75 3.87
CA ASP A 63 -1.84 -6.22 3.15
C ASP A 63 -1.13 -5.04 2.50
N PHE A 64 0.20 -4.99 2.64
CA PHE A 64 1.01 -3.94 2.03
C PHE A 64 1.33 -4.26 0.57
N THR A 65 1.09 -3.29 -0.30
CA THR A 65 1.49 -3.28 -1.72
C THR A 65 2.40 -2.08 -1.99
N SER A 66 3.05 -2.02 -3.15
CA SER A 66 3.85 -0.87 -3.57
C SER A 66 3.04 0.43 -3.75
N GLY A 67 1.72 0.34 -3.91
CA GLY A 67 0.81 1.48 -3.99
C GLY A 67 -0.57 1.08 -4.53
N ALA A 68 -1.47 2.06 -4.63
CA ALA A 68 -2.87 1.83 -5.03
C ALA A 68 -3.00 1.14 -6.40
N THR A 69 -2.12 1.44 -7.37
CA THR A 69 -2.13 0.79 -8.69
C THR A 69 -1.96 -0.74 -8.58
N GLU A 70 -1.03 -1.21 -7.74
CA GLU A 70 -0.83 -2.64 -7.50
C GLU A 70 -2.01 -3.23 -6.73
N ALA A 71 -2.46 -2.57 -5.66
CA ALA A 71 -3.60 -3.03 -4.86
C ALA A 71 -4.87 -3.23 -5.70
N LEU A 72 -5.20 -2.27 -6.57
CA LEU A 72 -6.34 -2.35 -7.48
C LEU A 72 -6.17 -3.48 -8.50
N ASN A 73 -4.96 -3.64 -9.05
CA ASN A 73 -4.66 -4.75 -9.96
C ASN A 73 -4.84 -6.10 -9.28
N TRP A 74 -4.31 -6.25 -8.07
CA TRP A 74 -4.41 -7.49 -7.31
C TRP A 74 -5.87 -7.82 -6.99
N ALA A 75 -6.64 -6.84 -6.51
CA ALA A 75 -8.05 -7.02 -6.19
C ALA A 75 -8.87 -7.42 -7.43
N ILE A 76 -8.74 -6.70 -8.55
CA ILE A 76 -9.55 -6.92 -9.76
C ILE A 76 -9.16 -8.23 -10.46
N LYS A 77 -7.86 -8.49 -10.64
CA LYS A 77 -7.38 -9.71 -11.29
C LYS A 77 -7.63 -10.96 -10.42
N GLY A 78 -7.74 -10.79 -9.10
CA GLY A 78 -7.99 -11.85 -8.15
C GLY A 78 -9.44 -12.35 -8.08
N ILE A 79 -10.41 -11.66 -8.69
CA ILE A 79 -11.85 -12.00 -8.60
C ILE A 79 -12.16 -13.36 -9.28
N GLY A 80 -11.35 -13.77 -10.25
CA GLY A 80 -11.61 -14.96 -11.06
C GLY A 80 -12.63 -14.71 -12.18
N PRO A 81 -13.19 -15.77 -12.80
CA PRO A 81 -14.10 -15.62 -13.94
C PRO A 81 -15.42 -14.95 -13.53
N GLY A 82 -15.87 -13.99 -14.33
CA GLY A 82 -17.14 -13.28 -14.13
C GLY A 82 -17.17 -11.93 -14.84
N ASP A 83 -18.35 -11.29 -14.83
CA ASP A 83 -18.52 -9.94 -15.36
C ASP A 83 -18.06 -8.88 -14.34
N ILE A 84 -17.37 -7.85 -14.82
CA ILE A 84 -16.92 -6.73 -14.00
C ILE A 84 -17.72 -5.48 -14.37
N VAL A 85 -18.41 -4.91 -13.38
CA VAL A 85 -19.11 -3.62 -13.48
C VAL A 85 -18.22 -2.52 -12.89
N THR A 86 -17.99 -1.45 -13.64
CA THR A 86 -17.21 -0.27 -13.23
C THR A 86 -17.83 1.00 -13.83
N ILE A 87 -17.39 2.18 -13.39
CA ILE A 87 -17.87 3.48 -13.90
C ILE A 87 -16.79 4.19 -14.71
N ALA A 88 -17.21 4.99 -15.70
CA ALA A 88 -16.30 5.66 -16.63
C ALA A 88 -15.37 6.71 -15.98
N THR A 89 -15.64 7.09 -14.74
CA THR A 89 -14.89 8.10 -13.98
C THR A 89 -13.89 7.50 -13.00
N GLU A 90 -13.73 6.18 -12.98
CA GLU A 90 -12.70 5.53 -12.16
C GLU A 90 -11.29 5.99 -12.54
N HIS A 91 -10.34 5.82 -11.61
CA HIS A 91 -8.93 6.04 -11.90
C HIS A 91 -8.43 5.10 -13.01
N ALA A 92 -7.45 5.55 -13.80
CA ALA A 92 -6.86 4.76 -14.90
C ALA A 92 -6.42 3.35 -14.46
N ALA A 93 -5.88 3.22 -13.25
CA ALA A 93 -5.50 1.92 -12.67
C ALA A 93 -6.66 0.89 -12.60
N VAL A 94 -7.92 1.33 -12.48
CA VAL A 94 -9.09 0.44 -12.56
C VAL A 94 -9.44 0.18 -14.02
N LEU A 95 -9.62 1.25 -14.81
CA LEU A 95 -10.09 1.17 -16.20
C LEU A 95 -9.15 0.35 -17.09
N ASP A 96 -7.84 0.58 -16.97
CA ASP A 96 -6.81 -0.14 -17.73
C ASP A 96 -6.75 -1.61 -17.31
N THR A 97 -6.90 -1.89 -16.01
CA THR A 97 -6.92 -3.26 -15.48
C THR A 97 -8.13 -4.04 -16.01
N VAL A 98 -9.32 -3.45 -15.96
CA VAL A 98 -10.53 -4.08 -16.51
C VAL A 98 -10.44 -4.23 -18.03
N GLY A 99 -9.90 -3.22 -18.73
CA GLY A 99 -9.65 -3.27 -20.16
C GLY A 99 -8.74 -4.44 -20.56
N ALA A 100 -7.67 -4.67 -19.80
CA ALA A 100 -6.73 -5.77 -20.03
C ALA A 100 -7.35 -7.17 -19.81
N LEU A 101 -8.40 -7.29 -19.00
CA LEU A 101 -9.09 -8.56 -18.74
C LEU A 101 -10.21 -8.88 -19.76
N ARG A 102 -10.56 -7.92 -20.63
CA ARG A 102 -11.58 -8.12 -21.69
C ARG A 102 -11.00 -8.73 -22.97
N ALA A 103 -9.68 -8.78 -23.10
CA ALA A 103 -8.97 -9.34 -24.25
C ALA A 103 -8.80 -10.86 -24.11
#